data_AF-A0A7X8R8P7-F1
#
_entry.id   AF-A0A7X8R8P7-F1
#
_cell.length_a   1.000
_cell.length_b   1.000
_cell.length_c   1.000
_cell.angle_alpha   90.00
_cell.angle_beta   90.00
_cell.angle_gamma   90.00
#
_symmetry.space_group_name_H-M   'P 1'
#
loop_
_entity.id
_entity.type
_entity.pdbx_description
1 polymer ?
#
loop_
_entity_poly.entity_id
_entity_poly.type
_entity_poly.pdbx_seq_one_letter_code
_entity_poly.pdbx_strand_id
1 'polypeptide(L)'
;MPTTSETGASGGKKITIEQFYVIEEQLKQKFENGEIDRDEFNDLYDRLKCLYKQSENDSDVNEPGVDGKGWVDIKQYSGDLIKVNKPDSAADALAKRIGGELRVRFANDPEAREFDAISKDFIGQTKPALQTVNKNVRNQMKATFEAAQQTGRKVYYHFEGQPSQSVIDKLYEYSQRYGIEVIIDTEPLK
;
A
#
# COMPACT_ATOMS: atom_id res chain seq x y z
N MET A 1 -10.25 33.86 37.16
CA MET A 1 -10.26 34.87 36.08
C MET A 1 -8.89 35.54 36.06
N PRO A 2 -8.34 36.00 34.93
CA PRO A 2 -8.51 35.62 33.51
C PRO A 2 -7.13 35.31 32.84
N THR A 3 -7.04 34.32 31.94
CA THR A 3 -6.93 34.39 30.45
C THR A 3 -5.52 34.36 29.86
N THR A 4 -5.22 33.23 29.21
CA THR A 4 -4.59 33.13 27.89
C THR A 4 -5.29 31.93 27.23
N SER A 5 -6.38 32.12 26.47
CA SER A 5 -6.44 32.57 25.07
C SER A 5 -5.63 31.69 24.12
N GLU A 6 -6.36 30.88 23.35
CA GLU A 6 -6.12 30.47 21.95
C GLU A 6 -4.80 29.71 21.67
N THR A 7 -4.76 28.64 20.89
CA THR A 7 -5.31 28.53 19.52
C THR A 7 -5.47 27.05 19.17
N GLY A 8 -6.55 26.69 18.49
CA GLY A 8 -6.64 25.42 17.79
C GLY A 8 -5.54 25.30 16.74
N ALA A 9 -4.87 24.15 16.70
CA ALA A 9 -4.08 23.72 15.55
C ALA A 9 -4.18 22.20 15.45
N SER A 10 -5.13 21.77 14.61
CA SER A 10 -4.93 20.63 13.72
C SER A 10 -3.55 20.78 13.06
N GLY A 11 -2.56 20.03 13.52
CA GLY A 11 -1.19 20.09 13.03
C GLY A 11 -0.58 18.71 13.13
N GLY A 12 -0.49 18.01 12.00
CA GLY A 12 0.17 16.71 11.91
C GLY A 12 1.58 16.81 12.50
N LYS A 13 1.86 16.00 13.53
CA LYS A 13 3.17 15.96 14.19
C LYS A 13 4.22 15.47 13.19
N LYS A 14 4.92 16.40 12.56
CA LYS A 14 6.12 16.12 11.75
C LYS A 14 7.22 15.63 12.70
N ILE A 15 7.79 14.46 12.42
CA ILE A 15 8.89 13.89 13.21
C ILE A 15 10.22 14.17 12.53
N THR A 16 11.27 14.38 13.32
CA THR A 16 12.64 14.56 12.83
C THR A 16 13.32 13.22 12.55
N ILE A 17 14.43 13.21 11.78
CA ILE A 17 15.23 12.00 11.49
C ILE A 17 15.66 11.28 12.78
N GLU A 18 16.16 12.02 13.77
CA GLU A 18 16.57 11.48 15.07
C GLU A 18 15.39 10.79 15.79
N GLN A 19 14.20 11.40 15.75
CA GLN A 19 12.99 10.81 16.34
C GLN A 19 12.52 9.58 15.56
N PHE A 20 12.69 9.56 14.23
CA PHE A 20 12.39 8.40 13.41
C PHE A 20 13.21 7.19 13.84
N TYR A 21 14.54 7.34 13.95
CA TYR A 21 15.41 6.23 14.36
C TYR A 21 15.11 5.73 15.78
N VAL A 22 14.84 6.64 16.72
CA VAL A 22 14.49 6.24 18.09
C VAL A 22 13.19 5.44 18.14
N ILE A 23 12.16 5.86 17.39
CA ILE A 23 10.87 5.16 17.37
C ILE A 23 10.97 3.84 16.59
N GLU A 24 11.72 3.82 15.49
CA GLU A 24 12.00 2.60 14.73
C GLU A 24 12.64 1.53 15.61
N GLU A 25 13.68 1.88 16.38
CA GLU A 25 14.36 0.93 17.27
C GLU A 25 13.43 0.41 18.38
N GLN A 26 12.55 1.26 18.92
CA GLN A 26 11.54 0.82 19.87
C GLN A 26 10.52 -0.15 19.24
N LEU A 27 10.12 0.07 17.99
CA LEU A 27 9.22 -0.86 17.28
C LEU A 27 9.89 -2.20 17.02
N LYS A 28 11.17 -2.20 16.61
CA LYS A 28 11.94 -3.43 16.40
C LYS A 28 12.06 -4.23 17.69
N GLN A 29 12.40 -3.57 18.80
CA GLN A 29 12.46 -4.22 20.11
C GLN A 29 11.11 -4.82 20.52
N LYS A 30 10.00 -4.12 20.29
CA LYS A 30 8.66 -4.66 20.57
C LYS A 30 8.32 -5.89 19.72
N PHE A 31 8.74 -5.89 18.46
CA PHE A 31 8.55 -7.04 17.58
C PHE A 31 9.43 -8.22 17.99
N GLU A 32 10.70 -7.99 18.32
CA GLU A 32 11.62 -9.02 18.83
C GLU A 32 11.17 -9.60 20.18
N ASN A 33 10.59 -8.76 21.04
CA ASN A 33 9.99 -9.18 22.31
C ASN A 33 8.64 -9.91 22.12
N GLY A 34 8.11 -9.97 20.90
CA GLY A 34 6.81 -10.57 20.59
C GLY A 34 5.61 -9.80 21.15
N GLU A 35 5.79 -8.54 21.54
CA GLU A 35 4.72 -7.67 22.05
C GLU A 35 3.76 -7.24 20.95
N ILE A 36 4.24 -7.19 19.72
CA ILE A 36 3.47 -6.84 18.52
C ILE A 36 3.68 -7.92 17.46
N ASP A 37 2.63 -8.24 16.71
CA ASP A 37 2.75 -9.16 15.58
C ASP A 37 3.34 -8.47 14.34
N ARG A 38 3.68 -9.26 13.30
CA ARG A 38 4.29 -8.73 12.07
C ARG A 38 3.36 -7.75 11.34
N ASP A 39 2.05 -7.97 11.39
CA ASP A 39 1.08 -7.07 10.75
C ASP A 39 1.03 -5.73 11.49
N GLU A 40 1.07 -5.76 12.82
CA GLU A 40 1.07 -4.59 13.71
C GLU A 40 2.38 -3.81 13.62
N PHE A 41 3.53 -4.50 13.58
CA PHE A 41 4.83 -3.87 13.30
C PHE A 41 4.81 -3.13 11.96
N ASN A 42 4.34 -3.79 10.90
CA ASN A 42 4.25 -3.15 9.58
C ASN A 42 3.27 -1.96 9.59
N ASP A 43 2.12 -2.05 10.26
CA ASP A 43 1.19 -0.92 10.36
C ASP A 43 1.79 0.29 11.09
N LEU A 44 2.50 0.05 12.20
CA LEU A 44 3.17 1.09 12.98
C LEU A 44 4.36 1.69 12.23
N TYR A 45 5.13 0.85 11.53
CA TYR A 45 6.25 1.27 10.71
C TYR A 45 5.80 2.12 9.52
N ASP A 46 4.72 1.74 8.84
CA ASP A 46 4.12 2.53 7.77
C ASP A 46 3.63 3.90 8.26
N ARG A 47 3.04 3.95 9.47
CA ARG A 47 2.65 5.23 10.10
C ARG A 47 3.87 6.09 10.38
N LEU A 48 4.94 5.50 10.91
CA LEU A 48 6.19 6.20 11.21
C LEU A 48 6.82 6.79 9.94
N LYS A 49 6.88 6.01 8.86
CA LYS A 49 7.39 6.44 7.55
C LYS A 49 6.53 7.53 6.92
N CYS A 50 5.21 7.46 7.07
CA CYS A 50 4.29 8.50 6.62
C CYS A 50 4.48 9.82 7.39
N LEU A 51 4.66 9.78 8.71
CA LEU A 51 4.95 10.96 9.55
C LEU A 51 6.29 11.61 9.20
N TYR A 52 7.30 10.80 8.86
CA TYR A 52 8.59 11.28 8.39
C TYR A 52 8.47 11.96 7.01
N LYS A 53 7.78 11.33 6.07
CA LYS A 53 7.61 11.86 4.70
C LYS A 53 6.77 13.15 4.64
N GLN A 54 5.84 13.35 5.59
CA GLN A 54 5.13 14.63 5.77
C GLN A 54 6.05 15.80 6.20
N SER A 55 7.29 15.51 6.62
CA SER A 55 8.31 16.52 6.93
C SER A 55 9.18 16.92 5.72
N GLU A 56 9.24 16.09 4.67
CA GLU A 56 10.12 16.27 3.50
C GLU A 56 9.43 16.93 2.28
N ASN A 57 8.13 17.19 2.33
CA ASN A 57 7.38 17.84 1.24
C ASN A 57 7.60 19.37 1.17
N ASP A 58 8.85 19.81 1.09
CA ASP A 58 9.22 21.15 0.62
C ASP A 58 10.54 21.18 -0.17
N SER A 59 11.00 20.05 -0.71
CA SER A 59 12.22 20.04 -1.55
C SER A 59 12.09 19.09 -2.73
N ASP A 60 11.90 19.75 -3.87
CA ASP A 60 12.08 19.30 -5.23
C ASP A 60 13.38 18.50 -5.43
N VAL A 61 13.28 17.43 -6.24
CA VAL A 61 14.31 16.59 -6.88
C VAL A 61 15.72 16.46 -6.27
N ASN A 62 16.16 15.22 -6.02
CA ASN A 62 17.29 14.55 -6.71
C ASN A 62 17.71 13.24 -6.00
N GLU A 63 17.87 12.16 -6.77
CA GLU A 63 18.72 11.02 -6.39
C GLU A 63 20.17 11.50 -6.23
N PRO A 64 20.92 10.98 -5.24
CA PRO A 64 22.17 10.31 -5.63
C PRO A 64 22.47 9.06 -4.78
N GLY A 65 23.12 8.08 -5.41
CA GLY A 65 23.61 6.88 -4.74
C GLY A 65 24.76 7.15 -3.77
N VAL A 66 24.85 6.35 -2.71
CA VAL A 66 26.10 6.14 -1.95
C VAL A 66 26.11 4.76 -1.31
N ASP A 67 27.31 4.20 -1.29
CA ASP A 67 27.70 2.85 -0.94
C ASP A 67 27.79 2.67 0.58
N GLY A 68 27.47 1.47 1.07
CA GLY A 68 27.95 0.99 2.37
C GLY A 68 26.88 0.61 3.39
N LYS A 69 26.48 -0.67 3.36
CA LYS A 69 25.80 -1.40 4.45
C LYS A 69 24.47 -0.82 4.95
N GLY A 70 23.65 -0.28 4.05
CA GLY A 70 22.21 -0.13 4.30
C GLY A 70 21.51 -1.46 4.11
N TRP A 71 20.54 -1.79 4.95
CA TRP A 71 19.54 -2.79 4.59
C TRP A 71 18.97 -2.35 3.25
N VAL A 72 19.26 -3.11 2.21
CA VAL A 72 18.66 -2.91 0.89
C VAL A 72 17.16 -2.79 1.11
N ASP A 73 16.57 -1.65 0.71
CA ASP A 73 15.15 -1.57 0.39
C ASP A 73 14.93 -2.65 -0.69
N ILE A 74 14.75 -3.90 -0.26
CA ILE A 74 14.30 -4.97 -1.14
C ILE A 74 12.90 -4.53 -1.46
N LYS A 75 12.74 -3.81 -2.58
CA LYS A 75 11.44 -3.51 -3.14
C LYS A 75 10.77 -4.87 -3.31
N GLN A 76 9.95 -5.24 -2.32
CA GLN A 76 9.26 -6.53 -2.25
C GLN A 76 8.51 -6.77 -3.57
N TYR A 77 7.98 -5.68 -4.13
CA TYR A 77 7.31 -5.64 -5.42
C TYR A 77 8.26 -5.15 -6.52
N SER A 78 9.30 -5.94 -6.80
CA SER A 78 10.26 -5.67 -7.87
C SER A 78 10.64 -6.91 -8.66
N GLY A 79 11.41 -6.69 -9.72
CA GLY A 79 11.82 -7.73 -10.66
C GLY A 79 10.79 -7.96 -11.76
N ASP A 80 11.02 -9.01 -12.54
CA ASP A 80 10.19 -9.36 -13.67
C ASP A 80 8.81 -9.85 -13.23
N LEU A 81 7.81 -9.63 -14.08
CA LEU A 81 6.47 -10.16 -13.88
C LEU A 81 6.45 -11.63 -14.30
N ILE A 82 6.19 -12.51 -13.33
CA ILE A 82 6.09 -13.95 -13.59
C ILE A 82 4.62 -14.30 -13.74
N LYS A 83 4.25 -14.79 -14.93
CA LYS A 83 2.90 -15.24 -15.23
C LYS A 83 2.57 -16.57 -14.54
N VAL A 84 1.42 -16.61 -13.88
CA VAL A 84 0.87 -17.80 -13.22
C VAL A 84 -0.11 -18.48 -14.17
N ASN A 85 0.04 -19.80 -14.34
CA ASN A 85 -0.63 -20.58 -15.36
C ASN A 85 -1.94 -21.24 -14.88
N LYS A 86 -2.76 -20.51 -14.12
CA LYS A 86 -4.11 -20.95 -13.73
C LYS A 86 -5.17 -20.18 -14.52
N PRO A 87 -6.17 -20.83 -15.13
CA PRO A 87 -7.25 -20.13 -15.83
C PRO A 87 -8.24 -19.49 -14.83
N ASP A 88 -8.30 -18.17 -14.87
CA ASP A 88 -9.24 -17.27 -14.20
C ASP A 88 -9.78 -16.25 -15.22
N SER A 89 -11.04 -16.42 -15.61
CA SER A 89 -11.71 -15.58 -16.61
C SER A 89 -11.85 -14.12 -16.19
N ALA A 90 -11.97 -13.83 -14.90
CA ALA A 90 -12.11 -12.47 -14.40
C ALA A 90 -10.76 -11.73 -14.48
N ALA A 91 -9.66 -12.40 -14.16
CA ALA A 91 -8.31 -11.83 -14.32
C ALA A 91 -7.98 -11.53 -15.79
N ASP A 92 -8.35 -12.41 -16.73
CA ASP A 92 -8.17 -12.18 -18.17
C ASP A 92 -8.92 -10.93 -18.65
N ALA A 93 -10.19 -10.81 -18.25
CA ALA A 93 -11.03 -9.69 -18.66
C ALA A 93 -10.58 -8.37 -18.02
N LEU A 94 -10.14 -8.39 -16.75
CA LEU A 94 -9.57 -7.23 -16.09
C LEU A 94 -8.31 -6.74 -16.80
N ALA A 95 -7.38 -7.66 -17.12
CA ALA A 95 -6.15 -7.33 -17.83
C ALA A 95 -6.42 -6.76 -19.21
N LYS A 96 -7.40 -7.32 -19.94
CA LYS A 96 -7.84 -6.77 -21.23
C LYS A 96 -8.40 -5.34 -21.10
N ARG A 97 -9.10 -5.06 -20.00
CA ARG A 97 -9.70 -3.74 -19.72
C ARG A 97 -8.66 -2.69 -19.35
N ILE A 98 -7.66 -3.04 -18.53
CA ILE A 98 -6.57 -2.11 -18.12
C ILE A 98 -5.35 -2.16 -19.05
N GLY A 99 -5.37 -2.97 -20.11
CA GLY A 99 -4.26 -3.16 -21.05
C GLY A 99 -3.01 -3.76 -20.39
N GLY A 100 -3.18 -4.60 -19.37
CA GLY A 100 -2.10 -5.14 -18.55
C GLY A 100 -1.80 -6.62 -18.80
N GLU A 101 -0.78 -7.11 -18.11
CA GLU A 101 -0.49 -8.54 -18.00
C GLU A 101 -1.39 -9.19 -16.94
N LEU A 102 -2.08 -10.26 -17.32
CA LEU A 102 -2.94 -11.04 -16.44
C LEU A 102 -2.15 -12.03 -15.60
N ARG A 103 -2.63 -12.24 -14.37
CA ARG A 103 -2.18 -13.32 -13.47
C ARG A 103 -0.69 -13.31 -13.27
N VAL A 104 -0.16 -12.20 -12.79
CA VAL A 104 1.27 -12.03 -12.61
C VAL A 104 1.60 -11.86 -11.14
N ARG A 105 2.79 -12.33 -10.77
CA ARG A 105 3.42 -12.03 -9.49
C ARG A 105 4.76 -11.35 -9.75
N PHE A 106 5.23 -10.55 -8.80
CA PHE A 106 6.58 -10.02 -8.86
C PHE A 106 7.58 -11.14 -8.56
N ALA A 107 8.66 -11.21 -9.34
CA ALA A 107 9.70 -12.22 -9.17
C ALA A 107 10.35 -12.17 -7.78
N ASN A 108 10.53 -10.95 -7.25
CA ASN A 108 11.20 -10.73 -5.97
C ASN A 108 10.25 -10.65 -4.77
N ASP A 109 8.95 -10.93 -4.96
CA ASP A 109 8.01 -10.96 -3.84
C ASP A 109 8.22 -12.27 -3.03
N PRO A 110 8.72 -12.21 -1.77
CA PRO A 110 8.92 -13.37 -0.93
C PRO A 110 7.60 -14.09 -0.60
N GLU A 111 6.48 -13.38 -0.70
CA GLU A 111 5.14 -13.93 -0.45
C GLU A 111 4.51 -14.50 -1.74
N ALA A 112 5.18 -14.33 -2.89
CA ALA A 112 4.72 -14.73 -4.22
C ALA A 112 3.25 -14.35 -4.48
N ARG A 113 2.83 -13.15 -4.06
CA ARG A 113 1.43 -12.71 -4.15
C ARG A 113 1.03 -12.59 -5.61
N GLU A 114 -0.05 -13.26 -5.95
CA GLU A 114 -0.63 -13.23 -7.28
C GLU A 114 -1.53 -11.98 -7.39
N PHE A 115 -1.29 -11.19 -8.43
CA PHE A 115 -2.13 -10.06 -8.81
C PHE A 115 -2.93 -10.45 -10.06
N ASP A 116 -4.20 -10.07 -10.08
CA ASP A 116 -5.11 -10.45 -11.15
C ASP A 116 -4.71 -9.80 -12.49
N ALA A 117 -4.32 -8.53 -12.44
CA ALA A 117 -3.78 -7.83 -13.59
C ALA A 117 -2.75 -6.78 -13.19
N ILE A 118 -1.69 -6.61 -13.96
CA ILE A 118 -0.72 -5.54 -13.76
C ILE A 118 -0.46 -4.87 -15.11
N SER A 119 -0.78 -3.60 -15.21
CA SER A 119 -0.46 -2.73 -16.34
C SER A 119 0.78 -1.88 -16.03
N LYS A 120 1.19 -1.06 -16.98
CA LYS A 120 2.27 -0.08 -16.78
C LYS A 120 1.92 0.91 -15.67
N ASP A 121 0.66 1.35 -15.65
CA ASP A 121 0.17 2.40 -14.76
C ASP A 121 -0.69 1.88 -13.60
N PHE A 122 -1.16 0.62 -13.66
CA PHE A 122 -2.16 0.08 -12.73
C PHE A 122 -1.78 -1.28 -12.18
N ILE A 123 -2.04 -1.49 -10.89
CA ILE A 123 -2.14 -2.82 -10.27
C ILE A 123 -3.61 -3.13 -10.07
N GLY A 124 -4.11 -4.06 -10.88
CA GLY A 124 -5.49 -4.52 -10.92
C GLY A 124 -5.75 -5.72 -10.02
N GLN A 125 -6.81 -5.65 -9.23
CA GLN A 125 -7.43 -6.80 -8.58
C GLN A 125 -8.90 -6.92 -8.94
N THR A 126 -9.35 -8.14 -9.20
CA THR A 126 -10.77 -8.47 -9.37
C THR A 126 -11.27 -9.19 -8.12
N LYS A 127 -12.45 -8.80 -7.66
CA LYS A 127 -13.07 -9.38 -6.47
C LYS A 127 -14.58 -9.57 -6.68
N PRO A 128 -15.18 -10.59 -6.04
CA PRO A 128 -16.64 -10.65 -5.97
C PRO A 128 -17.19 -9.48 -5.14
N ALA A 129 -18.50 -9.23 -5.21
CA ALA A 129 -19.17 -8.21 -4.39
C ALA A 129 -19.00 -8.44 -2.89
N LEU A 130 -17.91 -7.90 -2.33
CA LEU A 130 -17.56 -8.04 -0.93
C LEU A 130 -18.54 -7.25 -0.06
N GLN A 131 -19.17 -7.94 0.88
CA GLN A 131 -20.09 -7.33 1.84
C GLN A 131 -19.38 -6.89 3.13
N THR A 132 -18.22 -7.48 3.46
CA THR A 132 -17.50 -7.21 4.70
C THR A 132 -15.98 -7.14 4.51
N VAL A 133 -15.32 -6.34 5.35
CA VAL A 133 -13.86 -6.13 5.34
C VAL A 133 -13.19 -7.03 6.39
N ASN A 134 -12.94 -8.29 6.03
CA ASN A 134 -12.26 -9.26 6.89
C ASN A 134 -10.74 -8.99 6.97
N LYS A 135 -10.03 -9.61 7.94
CA LYS A 135 -8.56 -9.47 8.10
C LYS A 135 -7.81 -9.77 6.80
N ASN A 136 -8.19 -10.84 6.09
CA ASN A 136 -7.58 -11.19 4.80
C ASN A 136 -7.81 -10.13 3.73
N VAL A 137 -9.01 -9.53 3.68
CA VAL A 137 -9.32 -8.45 2.72
C VAL A 137 -8.47 -7.22 3.01
N ARG A 138 -8.30 -6.85 4.29
CA ARG A 138 -7.44 -5.73 4.68
C ARG A 138 -5.98 -5.97 4.32
N ASN A 139 -5.47 -7.16 4.61
CA ASN A 139 -4.08 -7.52 4.32
C ASN A 139 -3.84 -7.52 2.80
N GLN A 140 -4.81 -8.01 2.02
CA GLN A 140 -4.71 -8.00 0.57
C GLN A 140 -4.79 -6.60 -0.02
N MET A 141 -5.70 -5.74 0.48
CA MET A 141 -5.77 -4.33 0.08
C MET A 141 -4.45 -3.62 0.39
N LYS A 142 -3.97 -3.75 1.63
CA LYS A 142 -2.68 -3.19 2.06
C LYS A 142 -1.55 -3.60 1.12
N ALA A 143 -1.42 -4.89 0.82
CA ALA A 143 -0.43 -5.41 -0.11
C ALA A 143 -0.52 -4.78 -1.51
N THR A 144 -1.73 -4.59 -2.03
CA THR A 144 -1.94 -3.94 -3.34
C THR A 144 -1.47 -2.49 -3.33
N PHE A 145 -1.80 -1.74 -2.28
CA PHE A 145 -1.36 -0.35 -2.14
C PHE A 145 0.16 -0.25 -1.94
N GLU A 146 0.77 -1.14 -1.15
CA GLU A 146 2.23 -1.19 -1.00
C GLU A 146 2.92 -1.48 -2.33
N ALA A 147 2.40 -2.45 -3.10
CA ALA A 147 2.92 -2.77 -4.43
C ALA A 147 2.80 -1.59 -5.38
N ALA A 148 1.65 -0.90 -5.35
CA ALA A 148 1.42 0.28 -6.16
C ALA A 148 2.37 1.42 -5.75
N GLN A 149 2.64 1.59 -4.45
CA GLN A 149 3.57 2.59 -3.93
C GLN A 149 5.00 2.35 -4.42
N GLN A 150 5.46 1.10 -4.29
CA GLN A 150 6.84 0.73 -4.62
C GLN A 150 7.12 0.74 -6.13
N THR A 151 6.09 0.46 -6.94
CA THR A 151 6.17 0.45 -8.40
C THR A 151 5.78 1.77 -9.07
N GLY A 152 5.30 2.75 -8.29
CA GLY A 152 4.82 4.03 -8.82
C GLY A 152 3.54 3.90 -9.65
N ARG A 153 2.69 2.91 -9.33
CA ARG A 153 1.44 2.62 -10.05
C ARG A 153 0.23 3.06 -9.24
N LYS A 154 -0.92 3.12 -9.90
CA LYS A 154 -2.24 3.31 -9.28
C LYS A 154 -2.87 1.95 -8.97
N VAL A 155 -3.87 1.95 -8.10
CA VAL A 155 -4.63 0.72 -7.78
C VAL A 155 -5.94 0.70 -8.56
N TYR A 156 -6.25 -0.43 -9.17
CA TYR A 156 -7.52 -0.66 -9.85
C TYR A 156 -8.24 -1.84 -9.20
N TYR A 157 -9.41 -1.59 -8.62
CA TYR A 157 -10.25 -2.63 -8.04
C TYR A 157 -11.49 -2.81 -8.90
N HIS A 158 -11.63 -3.99 -9.50
CA HIS A 158 -12.87 -4.42 -10.12
C HIS A 158 -13.69 -5.26 -9.14
N PHE A 159 -14.99 -4.95 -9.01
CA PHE A 159 -15.95 -5.72 -8.25
C PHE A 159 -17.04 -6.29 -9.15
N GLU A 160 -17.28 -7.59 -9.08
CA GLU A 160 -18.41 -8.26 -9.73
C GLU A 160 -19.72 -7.99 -8.97
N GLY A 161 -20.16 -6.73 -8.99
CA GLY A 161 -21.32 -6.21 -8.27
C GLY A 161 -20.96 -5.07 -7.32
N GLN A 162 -21.98 -4.53 -6.64
CA GLN A 162 -21.76 -3.42 -5.70
C GLN A 162 -21.09 -3.91 -4.41
N PRO A 163 -19.85 -3.48 -4.11
CA PRO A 163 -19.24 -3.76 -2.81
C PRO A 163 -19.96 -2.95 -1.72
N SER A 164 -19.84 -3.38 -0.47
CA SER A 164 -20.39 -2.60 0.64
C SER A 164 -19.66 -1.27 0.83
N GLN A 165 -20.35 -0.27 1.36
CA GLN A 165 -19.77 1.05 1.63
C GLN A 165 -18.51 0.94 2.51
N SER A 166 -18.49 0.02 3.48
CA SER A 166 -17.32 -0.19 4.34
C SER A 166 -16.06 -0.63 3.58
N VAL A 167 -16.22 -1.39 2.49
CA VAL A 167 -15.11 -1.78 1.61
C VAL A 167 -14.58 -0.55 0.86
N ILE A 168 -15.50 0.26 0.32
CA ILE A 168 -15.19 1.49 -0.40
C ILE A 168 -14.47 2.48 0.51
N ASP A 169 -14.99 2.72 1.71
CA ASP A 169 -14.42 3.63 2.71
C ASP A 169 -12.99 3.20 3.07
N LYS A 170 -12.74 1.89 3.20
CA LYS A 170 -11.41 1.37 3.51
C LYS A 170 -10.42 1.56 2.35
N LEU A 171 -10.88 1.38 1.11
CA LEU A 171 -10.06 1.64 -0.08
C LEU A 171 -9.67 3.11 -0.17
N TYR A 172 -10.61 4.02 0.08
CA TYR A 172 -10.30 5.45 0.12
C TYR A 172 -9.38 5.82 1.27
N GLU A 173 -9.56 5.22 2.46
CA GLU A 173 -8.64 5.41 3.60
C GLU A 173 -7.20 5.03 3.21
N TYR A 174 -7.01 3.88 2.55
CA TYR A 174 -5.67 3.48 2.09
C TYR A 174 -5.16 4.37 0.97
N SER A 175 -6.00 4.76 0.02
CA SER A 175 -5.64 5.69 -1.04
C SER A 175 -5.07 7.00 -0.46
N GLN A 176 -5.74 7.57 0.54
CA GLN A 176 -5.26 8.77 1.25
C GLN A 176 -3.98 8.49 2.05
N ARG A 177 -3.89 7.34 2.72
CA ARG A 177 -2.74 6.98 3.56
C ARG A 177 -1.45 6.78 2.76
N TYR A 178 -1.53 6.10 1.62
CA TYR A 178 -0.37 5.80 0.78
C TYR A 178 -0.11 6.89 -0.27
N GLY A 179 -1.07 7.81 -0.48
CA GLY A 179 -1.00 8.83 -1.53
C GLY A 179 -1.15 8.24 -2.93
N ILE A 180 -1.93 7.16 -3.06
CA ILE A 180 -2.09 6.41 -4.30
C ILE A 180 -3.54 6.48 -4.73
N GLU A 181 -3.78 6.84 -5.98
CA GLU A 181 -5.12 6.86 -6.55
C GLU A 181 -5.67 5.43 -6.67
N VAL A 182 -6.89 5.23 -6.16
CA VAL A 182 -7.65 4.00 -6.31
C VAL A 182 -8.82 4.22 -7.24
N ILE A 183 -8.95 3.35 -8.25
CA ILE A 183 -10.09 3.30 -9.15
C ILE A 183 -10.96 2.12 -8.74
N ILE A 184 -12.23 2.36 -8.41
CA ILE A 184 -13.19 1.34 -8.06
C ILE A 184 -14.16 1.20 -9.23
N ASP A 185 -14.15 0.02 -9.86
CA ASP A 185 -14.97 -0.30 -11.00
C ASP A 185 -15.94 -1.43 -10.66
N THR A 186 -17.24 -1.18 -10.80
CA THR A 186 -18.30 -2.17 -10.57
C THR A 186 -18.94 -2.66 -11.87
N GLU A 187 -18.41 -2.26 -13.03
CA GLU A 187 -18.95 -2.67 -14.32
C GLU A 187 -18.60 -4.12 -14.62
N PRO A 188 -19.59 -4.99 -14.92
CA PRO A 188 -19.33 -6.39 -15.15
C PRO A 188 -18.35 -6.60 -16.32
N LEU A 189 -17.35 -7.44 -16.08
CA LEU A 189 -16.42 -7.89 -17.10
C LEU A 189 -17.18 -8.78 -18.12
N LYS A 190 -17.27 -8.32 -19.37
CA LYS A 190 -17.97 -9.00 -20.47
C LYS A 190 -17.00 -9.67 -21.44
#